data_AF-A0A534II53-F1
#
_entry.id   AF-A0A534II53-F1
#
_cell.length_a   1.000
_cell.length_b   1.000
_cell.length_c   1.000
_cell.angle_alpha   90.00
_cell.angle_beta   90.00
_cell.angle_gamma   90.00
#
_symmetry.space_group_name_H-M   'P 1'
#
loop_
_entity.id
_entity.type
_entity.pdbx_description
1 polymer ?
#
loop_
_entity_poly.entity_id
_entity_poly.type
_entity_poly.pdbx_seq_one_letter_code
_entity_poly.pdbx_strand_id
1 'polypeptide(L)'
;MIGSLTIGLTFGGVLVFRALFWPPSPDEYPLFLWGFVLPVGLATLFPVVFIYNVNRTIRRLRPIAPLIADADLSSGPRGVTIVFHDGLVLGVPGPFVVFLMFFAANGQVLYPSLVEAVRWWRLWGTRRVGFVRGRKGPPPVVAELDALRLRMGGPLAACQVRQRTSDWRDANAPSWIAGVSFASHFARVRLDQMVPELPAIRGFLRHALFAFAGVGG
;
A
#
# COMPACT_ATOMS: atom_id res chain seq x y z
N MET A 1 -10.93 -5.44 13.59
CA MET A 1 -10.86 -6.83 13.09
C MET A 1 -11.41 -7.83 14.12
N ILE A 2 -12.58 -7.56 14.72
CA ILE A 2 -13.20 -8.46 15.72
C ILE A 2 -14.42 -9.20 15.13
N GLY A 3 -15.01 -8.69 14.04
CA GLY A 3 -16.24 -9.23 13.45
C GLY A 3 -16.10 -10.61 12.77
N SER A 4 -14.97 -10.90 12.12
CA SER A 4 -14.81 -12.14 11.34
C SER A 4 -14.56 -13.40 12.18
N LEU A 5 -13.93 -13.25 13.36
CA LEU A 5 -13.73 -14.37 14.29
C LEU A 5 -15.03 -14.74 15.03
N THR A 6 -15.88 -13.75 15.26
CA THR A 6 -17.15 -13.91 15.99
C THR A 6 -18.19 -14.67 15.14
N ILE A 7 -18.18 -14.50 13.82
CA ILE A 7 -19.14 -15.16 12.90
C ILE A 7 -18.85 -16.67 12.73
N GLY A 8 -17.57 -17.07 12.73
CA GLY A 8 -17.20 -18.50 12.64
C GLY A 8 -17.57 -19.29 13.89
N LEU A 9 -17.41 -18.68 15.07
CA LEU A 9 -17.76 -19.27 16.37
C LEU A 9 -19.28 -19.35 16.57
N THR A 10 -20.06 -18.37 16.11
CA THR A 10 -21.52 -18.42 16.21
C THR A 10 -22.14 -19.43 15.24
N PHE A 11 -21.65 -19.56 14.00
CA PHE A 11 -22.14 -20.58 13.07
C PHE A 11 -21.80 -22.01 13.52
N GLY A 12 -20.57 -22.24 13.99
CA GLY A 12 -20.16 -23.53 14.55
C GLY A 12 -20.94 -23.88 15.82
N GLY A 13 -21.16 -22.90 16.70
CA GLY A 13 -21.95 -23.07 17.93
C GLY A 13 -23.42 -23.40 17.65
N VAL A 14 -24.06 -22.76 16.67
CA VAL A 14 -25.45 -23.03 16.27
C VAL A 14 -25.60 -24.43 15.64
N LEU A 15 -24.62 -24.91 14.87
CA LEU A 15 -24.64 -26.26 14.31
C LEU A 15 -24.44 -27.34 15.37
N VAL A 16 -23.54 -27.14 16.32
CA VAL A 16 -23.34 -28.05 17.48
C VAL A 16 -24.58 -28.06 18.38
N PHE A 17 -25.16 -26.90 18.66
CA PHE A 17 -26.40 -26.78 19.43
C PHE A 17 -27.56 -27.49 18.71
N ARG A 18 -27.72 -27.28 17.40
CA ARG A 18 -28.73 -27.98 16.60
C ARG A 18 -28.54 -29.49 16.65
N ALA A 19 -27.33 -30.01 16.49
CA ALA A 19 -27.09 -31.46 16.54
C ALA A 19 -27.28 -32.07 17.93
N LEU A 20 -27.08 -31.30 19.01
CA LEU A 20 -27.30 -31.78 20.38
C LEU A 20 -28.80 -31.93 20.71
N PHE A 21 -29.62 -31.00 20.22
CA PHE A 21 -31.07 -30.97 20.51
C PHE A 21 -31.94 -31.61 19.42
N TRP A 22 -31.43 -31.72 18.19
CA TRP A 22 -32.10 -32.31 17.03
C TRP A 22 -31.07 -33.06 16.16
N PRO A 23 -30.80 -34.35 16.48
CA PRO A 23 -29.82 -35.12 15.74
C PRO A 23 -30.24 -35.23 14.26
N PRO A 24 -29.33 -34.97 13.31
CA PRO A 24 -29.65 -35.04 11.89
C PRO A 24 -30.06 -36.45 11.49
N SER A 25 -31.06 -36.57 10.62
CA SER A 25 -31.44 -37.84 10.02
C SER A 25 -30.29 -38.39 9.16
N PRO A 26 -30.26 -39.72 8.89
CA PRO A 26 -29.20 -40.34 8.10
C PRO A 26 -28.98 -39.69 6.72
N ASP A 27 -30.03 -39.12 6.15
CA ASP A 27 -30.02 -38.46 4.84
C ASP A 27 -29.43 -37.03 4.89
N GLU A 28 -29.49 -36.37 6.05
CA GLU A 28 -28.98 -35.00 6.28
C GLU A 28 -27.54 -34.96 6.79
N TYR A 29 -27.02 -36.11 7.22
CA TYR A 29 -25.66 -36.28 7.75
C TYR A 29 -24.53 -35.75 6.84
N PRO A 30 -24.57 -35.97 5.51
CA PRO A 30 -23.53 -35.45 4.61
C PRO A 30 -23.52 -33.92 4.60
N LEU A 31 -24.69 -33.29 4.55
CA LEU A 31 -24.85 -31.83 4.53
C LEU A 31 -24.41 -31.21 5.85
N PHE A 32 -24.73 -31.87 6.97
CA PHE A 32 -24.30 -31.46 8.30
C PHE A 32 -22.77 -31.53 8.47
N LEU A 33 -22.14 -32.62 7.99
CA LEU A 33 -20.69 -32.78 7.97
C LEU A 33 -20.01 -31.70 7.12
N TRP A 34 -20.52 -31.43 5.91
CA TRP A 34 -20.01 -30.33 5.08
C TRP A 34 -20.16 -28.97 5.77
N GLY A 35 -21.29 -28.74 6.45
CA GLY A 35 -21.55 -27.53 7.22
C GLY A 35 -20.59 -27.30 8.39
N PHE A 36 -19.95 -28.34 8.91
CA PHE A 36 -18.93 -28.23 9.97
C PHE A 36 -17.50 -28.19 9.41
N VAL A 37 -17.20 -29.07 8.45
CA VAL A 37 -15.87 -29.24 7.87
C VAL A 37 -15.44 -28.01 7.07
N LEU A 38 -16.33 -27.39 6.29
CA LEU A 38 -16.00 -26.19 5.53
C LEU A 38 -15.60 -25.00 6.41
N PRO A 39 -16.42 -24.55 7.37
CA PRO A 39 -16.06 -23.39 8.19
C PRO A 39 -14.90 -23.67 9.15
N VAL A 40 -14.80 -24.87 9.74
CA VAL A 40 -13.66 -25.22 10.60
C VAL A 40 -12.37 -25.36 9.78
N GLY A 41 -12.45 -25.97 8.60
CA GLY A 41 -11.34 -26.09 7.65
C GLY A 41 -10.89 -24.72 7.14
N LEU A 42 -11.81 -23.84 6.78
CA LEU A 42 -11.51 -22.45 6.42
C LEU A 42 -10.92 -21.68 7.60
N ALA A 43 -11.46 -21.84 8.82
CA ALA A 43 -10.96 -21.15 10.01
C ALA A 43 -9.56 -21.60 10.44
N THR A 44 -9.14 -22.82 10.10
CA THR A 44 -7.80 -23.35 10.38
C THR A 44 -6.82 -23.08 9.24
N LEU A 45 -7.22 -23.26 7.98
CA LEU A 45 -6.37 -22.96 6.82
C LEU A 45 -6.12 -21.47 6.66
N PHE A 46 -7.11 -20.61 6.96
CA PHE A 46 -6.97 -19.17 6.79
C PHE A 46 -5.80 -18.57 7.60
N PRO A 47 -5.64 -18.82 8.92
CA PRO A 47 -4.50 -18.33 9.67
C PRO A 47 -3.17 -18.90 9.16
N VAL A 48 -3.12 -20.18 8.76
CA VAL A 48 -1.89 -20.81 8.24
C VAL A 48 -1.48 -20.17 6.91
N VAL A 49 -2.43 -20.01 5.98
CA VAL A 49 -2.21 -19.35 4.69
C VAL A 49 -1.88 -17.87 4.91
N PHE A 50 -2.50 -17.21 5.88
CA PHE A 50 -2.20 -15.83 6.24
C PHE A 50 -0.77 -15.69 6.78
N ILE A 51 -0.40 -16.46 7.81
CA ILE A 51 0.95 -16.48 8.39
C ILE A 51 1.99 -16.86 7.34
N TYR A 52 1.70 -17.83 6.47
CA TYR A 52 2.59 -18.20 5.37
C TYR A 52 2.79 -17.04 4.38
N ASN A 53 1.72 -16.33 4.00
CA ASN A 53 1.82 -15.16 3.12
C ASN A 53 2.53 -13.98 3.78
N VAL A 54 2.29 -13.72 5.07
CA VAL A 54 3.02 -12.70 5.83
C VAL A 54 4.51 -13.06 5.93
N ASN A 55 4.85 -14.30 6.33
CA ASN A 55 6.23 -14.77 6.44
C ASN A 55 6.94 -14.80 5.08
N ARG A 56 6.24 -15.14 4.01
CA ARG A 56 6.76 -15.05 2.64
C ARG A 56 7.06 -13.61 2.24
N THR A 57 6.24 -12.66 2.68
CA THR A 57 6.42 -11.22 2.43
C THR A 57 7.59 -10.68 3.25
N ILE A 58 7.71 -11.05 4.54
CA ILE A 58 8.86 -10.74 5.41
C ILE A 58 10.16 -11.29 4.83
N ARG A 59 10.19 -12.55 4.37
CA ARG A 59 11.37 -13.14 3.72
C ARG A 59 11.79 -12.42 2.44
N ARG A 60 10.83 -11.87 1.69
CA ARG A 60 11.09 -11.06 0.48
C ARG A 60 11.52 -9.64 0.78
N LEU A 61 11.18 -9.11 1.97
CA LEU A 61 11.63 -7.79 2.44
C LEU A 61 13.00 -7.85 3.12
N ARG A 62 13.48 -9.04 3.50
CA ARG A 62 14.79 -9.24 4.13
C ARG A 62 15.97 -8.58 3.40
N PRO A 63 16.04 -8.53 2.06
CA PRO A 63 17.10 -7.81 1.34
C PRO A 63 17.02 -6.28 1.46
N ILE A 64 15.84 -5.75 1.79
CA ILE A 64 15.51 -4.31 1.81
C ILE A 64 15.38 -3.80 3.25
N ALA A 65 15.33 -4.71 4.23
CA ALA A 65 15.33 -4.42 5.65
C ALA A 65 16.30 -3.29 6.08
N PRO A 66 17.55 -3.17 5.59
CA PRO A 66 18.43 -2.07 6.00
C PRO A 66 18.00 -0.69 5.48
N LEU A 67 17.11 -0.61 4.48
CA LEU A 67 16.60 0.63 3.91
C LEU A 67 15.26 1.05 4.53
N ILE A 68 14.59 0.13 5.23
CA ILE A 68 13.24 0.32 5.78
C ILE A 68 13.35 0.92 7.18
N ALA A 69 12.80 2.11 7.35
CA ALA A 69 12.66 2.74 8.66
C ALA A 69 11.47 2.15 9.42
N ASP A 70 10.35 1.92 8.74
CA ASP A 70 9.13 1.37 9.33
C ASP A 70 8.23 0.77 8.23
N ALA A 71 7.40 -0.23 8.55
CA ALA A 71 6.53 -0.88 7.57
C ALA A 71 5.22 -1.40 8.18
N ASP A 72 4.11 -1.08 7.51
CA ASP A 72 2.81 -1.70 7.73
C ASP A 72 2.56 -2.75 6.64
N LEU A 73 2.61 -4.03 7.03
CA LEU A 73 2.26 -5.16 6.16
C LEU A 73 0.79 -5.59 6.30
N SER A 74 -0.03 -4.81 6.99
CA SER A 74 -1.43 -5.16 7.19
C SER A 74 -2.18 -5.23 5.86
N SER A 75 -2.91 -6.34 5.65
CA SER A 75 -3.74 -6.59 4.48
C SER A 75 -5.07 -5.82 4.52
N GLY A 76 -5.05 -4.60 5.05
CA GLY A 76 -6.20 -3.70 5.06
C GLY A 76 -6.48 -3.12 3.66
N PRO A 77 -7.56 -2.34 3.50
CA PRO A 77 -7.94 -1.73 2.23
C PRO A 77 -6.89 -0.75 1.65
N ARG A 78 -5.83 -0.44 2.42
CA ARG A 78 -4.72 0.44 2.03
C ARG A 78 -3.52 -0.31 1.47
N GLY A 79 -3.48 -1.64 1.60
CA GLY A 79 -2.36 -2.47 1.19
C GLY A 79 -1.11 -2.24 2.03
N VAL A 80 0.00 -2.81 1.56
CA VAL A 80 1.32 -2.71 2.19
C VAL A 80 1.84 -1.27 2.07
N THR A 81 2.30 -0.69 3.18
CA THR A 81 2.97 0.63 3.23
C THR A 81 4.35 0.46 3.87
N ILE A 82 5.39 0.97 3.21
CA ILE A 82 6.78 0.87 3.63
C ILE A 82 7.37 2.29 3.63
N VAL A 83 7.97 2.68 4.73
CA VAL A 83 8.71 3.94 4.88
C VAL A 83 10.20 3.63 4.86
N PHE A 84 10.93 4.32 3.98
CA PHE A 84 12.38 4.20 3.89
C PHE A 84 13.06 5.27 4.74
N HIS A 85 14.30 5.00 5.19
CA HIS A 85 15.12 5.96 5.93
C HIS A 85 15.36 7.28 5.18
N ASP A 86 15.28 7.25 3.84
CA ASP A 86 15.47 8.40 2.97
C ASP A 86 14.22 9.31 2.83
N GLY A 87 13.16 9.05 3.61
CA GLY A 87 11.90 9.81 3.57
C GLY A 87 10.97 9.44 2.41
N LEU A 88 11.38 8.46 1.59
CA LEU A 88 10.54 7.87 0.55
C LEU A 88 9.51 6.94 1.21
N VAL A 89 8.28 6.99 0.73
CA VAL A 89 7.20 6.11 1.17
C VAL A 89 6.71 5.32 -0.02
N LEU A 90 6.75 4.00 0.08
CA LEU A 90 6.16 3.09 -0.87
C LEU A 90 4.83 2.60 -0.32
N GLY A 91 3.81 2.52 -1.16
CA GLY A 91 2.61 1.79 -0.82
C GLY A 91 1.97 1.15 -2.03
N VAL A 92 1.21 0.10 -1.77
CA VAL A 92 0.68 -0.78 -2.81
C VAL A 92 -0.84 -0.86 -2.70
N PRO A 93 -1.57 0.20 -3.10
CA PRO A 93 -3.02 0.17 -3.14
C PRO A 93 -3.51 -0.61 -4.37
N GLY A 94 -3.90 -1.87 -4.16
CA GLY A 94 -4.47 -2.71 -5.22
C GLY A 94 -3.46 -3.03 -6.34
N PRO A 95 -3.75 -2.75 -7.63
CA PRO A 95 -2.84 -3.05 -8.73
C PRO A 95 -1.78 -1.96 -8.97
N PHE A 96 -1.69 -0.95 -8.10
CA PHE A 96 -0.74 0.15 -8.24
C PHE A 96 0.38 0.07 -7.23
N VAL A 97 1.56 0.48 -7.65
CA VAL A 97 2.71 0.72 -6.80
C VAL A 97 2.92 2.22 -6.79
N VAL A 98 2.84 2.82 -5.61
CA VAL A 98 2.88 4.28 -5.44
C VAL A 98 4.07 4.62 -4.56
N PHE A 99 4.91 5.53 -5.04
CA PHE A 99 5.98 6.15 -4.27
C PHE A 99 5.61 7.59 -3.98
N LEU A 100 5.80 8.02 -2.74
CA LEU A 100 5.49 9.34 -2.24
C LEU A 100 6.70 9.92 -1.51
N MET A 101 6.87 11.23 -1.66
CA MET A 101 7.75 12.03 -0.82
C MET A 101 7.01 13.26 -0.31
N PHE A 102 7.34 13.63 0.91
CA PHE A 102 6.74 14.72 1.64
C PHE A 102 7.76 15.83 1.81
N PHE A 103 7.34 17.07 1.60
CA PHE A 103 8.23 18.22 1.67
C PHE A 103 7.63 19.35 2.50
N ALA A 104 8.50 20.03 3.23
CA ALA A 104 8.18 21.27 3.93
C ALA A 104 7.97 22.43 2.94
N ALA A 105 7.51 23.57 3.42
CA ALA A 105 7.26 24.76 2.59
C ALA A 105 8.53 25.25 1.85
N ASN A 106 9.69 25.07 2.46
CA ASN A 106 11.01 25.40 1.92
C ASN A 106 11.56 24.33 0.93
N GLY A 107 10.81 23.26 0.66
CA GLY A 107 11.24 22.17 -0.24
C GLY A 107 12.18 21.16 0.39
N GLN A 108 12.47 21.27 1.69
CA GLN A 108 13.22 20.22 2.39
C GLN A 108 12.38 18.95 2.49
N VAL A 109 13.06 17.81 2.34
CA VAL A 109 12.46 16.48 2.50
C VAL A 109 12.10 16.27 3.97
N LEU A 110 10.87 15.84 4.20
CA LEU A 110 10.40 15.41 5.51
C LEU A 110 10.53 13.89 5.65
N TYR A 111 10.85 13.44 6.85
CA TYR A 111 11.01 12.04 7.20
C TYR A 111 9.86 11.61 8.09
N PRO A 112 8.72 11.15 7.51
CA PRO A 112 7.56 10.76 8.30
C PRO A 112 7.81 9.46 9.06
N SER A 113 7.20 9.33 10.23
CA SER A 113 6.88 8.01 10.80
C SER A 113 5.83 7.28 9.95
N LEU A 114 5.66 5.96 10.11
CA LEU A 114 4.61 5.20 9.41
C LEU A 114 3.20 5.75 9.65
N VAL A 115 2.90 6.14 10.89
CA VAL A 115 1.61 6.75 11.25
C VAL A 115 1.39 8.06 10.50
N GLU A 116 2.42 8.90 10.43
CA GLU A 116 2.39 10.16 9.69
C GLU A 116 2.28 9.94 8.18
N ALA A 117 3.05 9.01 7.63
CA ALA A 117 3.01 8.65 6.22
C ALA A 117 1.61 8.21 5.81
N VAL A 118 0.98 7.31 6.58
CA VAL A 118 -0.40 6.83 6.34
C VAL A 118 -1.42 7.97 6.51
N ARG A 119 -1.21 8.86 7.48
CA ARG A 119 -2.08 10.02 7.70
C ARG A 119 -1.99 11.02 6.55
N TRP A 120 -0.78 11.36 6.10
CA TRP A 120 -0.52 12.33 5.04
C TRP A 120 -0.76 11.77 3.65
N TRP A 121 -0.72 10.45 3.48
CA TRP A 121 -1.18 9.77 2.27
C TRP A 121 -2.62 10.14 1.95
N ARG A 122 -3.48 10.36 2.97
CA ARG A 122 -4.84 10.85 2.75
C ARG A 122 -4.75 12.25 2.16
N LEU A 123 -4.87 12.33 0.83
CA LEU A 123 -4.75 13.55 0.03
C LEU A 123 -5.89 14.58 0.28
N TRP A 124 -6.59 14.49 1.40
CA TRP A 124 -7.65 15.39 1.81
C TRP A 124 -7.06 16.77 2.13
N GLY A 125 -7.70 17.83 1.63
CA GLY A 125 -7.17 19.20 1.78
C GLY A 125 -5.86 19.42 1.02
N THR A 126 -5.71 18.79 -0.15
CA THR A 126 -4.59 19.05 -1.06
C THR A 126 -5.10 19.47 -2.43
N ARG A 127 -4.48 20.49 -3.01
CA ARG A 127 -4.68 20.94 -4.39
C ARG A 127 -3.63 20.31 -5.27
N ARG A 128 -4.04 19.80 -6.44
CA ARG A 128 -3.08 19.34 -7.44
C ARG A 128 -2.47 20.54 -8.16
N VAL A 129 -1.14 20.60 -8.20
CA VAL A 129 -0.38 21.69 -8.86
C VAL A 129 0.34 21.16 -10.09
N GLY A 130 0.76 19.89 -10.08
CA GLY A 130 1.39 19.22 -11.21
C GLY A 130 0.77 17.85 -11.49
N PHE A 131 0.66 17.49 -12.76
CA PHE A 131 0.28 16.15 -13.20
C PHE A 131 1.03 15.77 -14.48
N VAL A 132 1.62 14.59 -14.47
CA VAL A 132 2.25 13.99 -15.65
C VAL A 132 1.67 12.61 -15.87
N ARG A 133 1.20 12.35 -17.08
CA ARG A 133 0.74 11.01 -17.50
C ARG A 133 0.80 10.90 -19.01
N GLY A 134 1.54 9.90 -19.50
CA GLY A 134 1.82 9.77 -20.93
C GLY A 134 2.44 11.07 -21.45
N ARG A 135 1.91 11.62 -22.55
CA ARG A 135 2.41 12.85 -23.17
C ARG A 135 1.97 14.16 -22.49
N LYS A 136 1.20 14.10 -21.41
CA LYS A 136 0.72 15.30 -20.70
C LYS A 136 1.71 15.67 -19.60
N GLY A 137 2.20 16.90 -19.60
CA GLY A 137 3.12 17.46 -18.60
C GLY A 137 4.31 18.19 -19.23
N PRO A 138 5.23 18.74 -18.42
CA PRO A 138 6.48 19.32 -18.92
C PRO A 138 7.30 18.25 -19.66
N PRO A 139 7.81 18.54 -20.89
CA PRO A 139 8.59 17.59 -21.67
C PRO A 139 9.74 16.88 -20.93
N PRO A 140 10.58 17.56 -20.11
CA PRO A 140 11.65 16.87 -19.41
C PRO A 140 11.14 15.87 -18.36
N VAL A 141 10.07 16.21 -17.64
CA VAL A 141 9.47 15.34 -16.61
C VAL A 141 8.74 14.16 -17.25
N VAL A 142 8.14 14.36 -18.43
CA VAL A 142 7.53 13.27 -19.23
C VAL A 142 8.58 12.24 -19.64
N ALA A 143 9.71 12.69 -20.21
CA ALA A 143 10.77 11.81 -20.67
C ALA A 143 11.38 11.00 -19.51
N GLU A 144 11.60 11.65 -18.36
CA GLU A 144 12.13 10.98 -17.16
C GLU A 144 11.14 9.96 -16.58
N LEU A 145 9.85 10.31 -16.53
CA LEU A 145 8.79 9.39 -16.10
C LEU A 145 8.68 8.17 -17.02
N ASP A 146 8.80 8.36 -18.33
CA ASP A 146 8.76 7.25 -19.29
C ASP A 146 10.00 6.35 -19.18
N ALA A 147 11.18 6.92 -18.93
CA ALA A 147 12.39 6.13 -18.66
C ALA A 147 12.23 5.28 -17.40
N LEU A 148 11.70 5.86 -16.31
CA LEU A 148 11.39 5.13 -15.08
C LEU A 148 10.32 4.05 -15.32
N ARG A 149 9.28 4.35 -16.09
CA ARG A 149 8.23 3.39 -16.45
C ARG A 149 8.79 2.15 -17.14
N LEU A 150 9.71 2.35 -18.09
CA LEU A 150 10.37 1.26 -18.82
C LEU A 150 11.24 0.39 -17.90
N ARG A 151 12.03 1.00 -17.01
CA ARG A 151 12.87 0.26 -16.03
C ARG A 151 12.03 -0.51 -15.01
N MET A 152 10.92 0.08 -14.57
CA MET A 152 9.97 -0.54 -13.64
C MET A 152 9.07 -1.60 -14.31
N GLY A 153 9.08 -1.71 -15.64
CA GLY A 153 8.29 -2.70 -16.39
C GLY A 153 6.78 -2.49 -16.34
N GLY A 154 6.31 -1.28 -16.01
CA GLY A 154 4.88 -0.98 -15.85
C GLY A 154 4.20 -0.56 -17.16
N PRO A 155 2.96 -0.99 -17.46
CA PRO A 155 2.23 -0.53 -18.63
C PRO A 155 1.88 0.97 -18.55
N LEU A 156 1.71 1.51 -17.35
CA LEU A 156 1.34 2.91 -17.12
C LEU A 156 2.12 3.50 -15.96
N ALA A 157 2.49 4.77 -16.10
CA ALA A 157 3.03 5.59 -15.03
C ALA A 157 2.33 6.94 -14.99
N ALA A 158 2.18 7.50 -13.80
CA ALA A 158 1.69 8.85 -13.60
C ALA A 158 2.42 9.50 -12.42
N CYS A 159 2.77 10.77 -12.56
CA CYS A 159 3.33 11.59 -11.50
C CYS A 159 2.35 12.70 -11.15
N GLN A 160 2.25 13.03 -9.87
CA GLN A 160 1.49 14.17 -9.40
C GLN A 160 2.26 14.92 -8.31
N VAL A 161 2.19 16.25 -8.37
CA VAL A 161 2.64 17.14 -7.30
C VAL A 161 1.43 17.86 -6.76
N ARG A 162 1.26 17.80 -5.45
CA ARG A 162 0.14 18.39 -4.72
C ARG A 162 0.67 19.34 -3.67
N GLN A 163 -0.01 20.47 -3.54
CA GLN A 163 0.19 21.45 -2.48
C GLN A 163 -0.92 21.28 -1.45
N ARG A 164 -0.58 21.38 -0.18
CA ARG A 164 -1.57 21.36 0.89
C ARG A 164 -2.31 22.70 0.94
N THR A 165 -3.64 22.66 1.01
CA THR A 165 -4.45 23.85 1.24
C THR A 165 -4.53 24.08 2.75
N SER A 166 -4.25 25.30 3.20
CA SER A 166 -3.77 25.72 4.53
C SER A 166 -4.61 25.40 5.78
N ASP A 167 -5.68 24.61 5.70
CA ASP A 167 -6.64 24.43 6.81
C ASP A 167 -6.35 23.24 7.75
N TRP A 168 -5.12 22.74 7.79
CA TRP A 168 -4.77 21.61 8.66
C TRP A 168 -4.04 22.06 9.93
N ARG A 169 -4.59 21.67 11.09
CA ARG A 169 -4.12 21.98 12.45
C ARG A 169 -2.77 21.34 12.84
N ASP A 170 -2.05 20.75 11.89
CA ASP A 170 -0.84 19.97 12.16
C ASP A 170 0.39 20.81 11.75
N ALA A 171 1.11 21.36 12.73
CA ALA A 171 2.29 22.20 12.47
C ALA A 171 3.41 21.45 11.73
N ASN A 172 3.47 20.13 11.86
CA ASN A 172 4.46 19.26 11.21
C ASN A 172 3.97 18.68 9.88
N ALA A 173 2.85 19.15 9.34
CA ALA A 173 2.33 18.64 8.07
C ALA A 173 3.21 19.07 6.87
N PRO A 174 3.36 18.19 5.87
CA PRO A 174 3.99 18.56 4.60
C PRO A 174 3.18 19.63 3.89
N SER A 175 3.88 20.64 3.37
CA SER A 175 3.31 21.64 2.48
C SER A 175 3.17 21.10 1.05
N TRP A 176 4.07 20.21 0.65
CA TRP A 176 4.06 19.59 -0.67
C TRP A 176 4.14 18.07 -0.59
N ILE A 177 3.44 17.42 -1.52
CA ILE A 177 3.44 15.97 -1.68
C ILE A 177 3.73 15.69 -3.15
N ALA A 178 4.85 15.05 -3.44
CA ALA A 178 5.15 14.53 -4.76
C ALA A 178 4.94 13.02 -4.74
N GLY A 179 4.30 12.49 -5.79
CA GLY A 179 4.08 11.06 -5.89
C GLY A 179 4.11 10.56 -7.31
N VAL A 180 4.65 9.35 -7.49
CA VAL A 180 4.63 8.62 -8.74
C VAL A 180 3.95 7.27 -8.53
N SER A 181 3.05 6.93 -9.43
CA SER A 181 2.30 5.69 -9.42
C SER A 181 2.58 4.89 -10.69
N PHE A 182 2.91 3.62 -10.53
CA PHE A 182 3.08 2.66 -11.61
C PHE A 182 1.95 1.64 -11.54
N ALA A 183 1.30 1.37 -12.67
CA ALA A 183 0.42 0.21 -12.76
C ALA A 183 1.29 -1.06 -12.77
N SER A 184 0.93 -2.05 -11.96
CA SER A 184 1.55 -3.37 -11.97
C SER A 184 0.55 -4.39 -12.49
N HIS A 185 0.94 -5.21 -13.47
CA HIS A 185 0.08 -6.25 -14.02
C HIS A 185 -0.26 -7.36 -13.02
N PHE A 186 0.53 -7.50 -11.96
CA PHE A 186 0.26 -8.45 -10.89
C PHE A 186 0.65 -7.82 -9.55
N ALA A 187 -0.18 -8.01 -8.52
CA ALA A 187 0.03 -7.60 -7.13
C ALA A 187 1.29 -8.22 -6.45
N ARG A 188 2.22 -8.79 -7.22
CA ARG A 188 3.55 -9.18 -6.75
C ARG A 188 4.47 -7.99 -6.92
N VAL A 189 4.63 -7.23 -5.84
CA VAL A 189 5.72 -6.27 -5.66
C VAL A 189 7.03 -7.00 -5.98
N ARG A 190 7.60 -6.76 -7.17
CA ARG A 190 8.93 -7.25 -7.53
C ARG A 190 9.96 -6.32 -6.89
N LEU A 191 10.07 -6.47 -5.58
CA LEU A 191 10.98 -5.73 -4.71
C LEU A 191 12.40 -5.68 -5.30
N ASP A 192 12.89 -6.79 -5.86
CA ASP A 192 14.21 -6.90 -6.48
C ASP A 192 14.42 -5.94 -7.68
N GLN A 193 13.35 -5.60 -8.40
CA GLN A 193 13.40 -4.63 -9.51
C GLN A 193 13.21 -3.18 -9.04
N MET A 194 12.56 -2.98 -7.90
CA MET A 194 12.25 -1.65 -7.38
C MET A 194 13.41 -1.03 -6.60
N VAL A 195 14.15 -1.84 -5.84
CA VAL A 195 15.23 -1.36 -4.95
C VAL A 195 16.31 -0.57 -5.69
N PRO A 196 16.84 -1.04 -6.83
CA PRO A 196 17.87 -0.29 -7.55
C PRO A 196 17.36 1.06 -8.07
N GLU A 197 16.05 1.20 -8.27
CA GLU A 197 15.43 2.40 -8.82
C GLU A 197 15.02 3.41 -7.73
N LEU A 198 15.07 3.08 -6.43
CA LEU A 198 14.67 4.00 -5.35
C LEU A 198 15.44 5.33 -5.39
N PRO A 199 16.77 5.37 -5.62
CA PRO A 199 17.49 6.64 -5.74
C PRO A 199 17.03 7.47 -6.94
N ALA A 200 16.73 6.82 -8.07
CA ALA A 200 16.25 7.48 -9.28
C ALA A 200 14.83 8.03 -9.10
N ILE A 201 13.93 7.27 -8.45
CA ILE A 201 12.58 7.71 -8.09
C ILE A 201 12.64 8.92 -7.16
N ARG A 202 13.52 8.89 -6.16
CA ARG A 202 13.74 10.03 -5.27
C ARG A 202 14.21 11.27 -6.02
N GLY A 203 15.21 11.12 -6.89
CA GLY A 203 15.71 12.21 -7.74
C GLY A 203 14.59 12.80 -8.60
N PHE A 204 13.81 11.94 -9.25
CA PHE A 204 12.66 12.32 -10.06
C PHE A 204 11.60 13.07 -9.26
N LEU A 205 11.23 12.61 -8.06
CA LEU A 205 10.21 13.28 -7.24
C LEU A 205 10.65 14.68 -6.78
N ARG A 206 11.95 14.86 -6.47
CA ARG A 206 12.53 16.17 -6.15
C ARG A 206 12.54 17.08 -7.39
N HIS A 207 12.96 16.57 -8.53
CA HIS A 207 12.95 17.30 -9.79
C HIS A 207 11.52 17.70 -10.21
N ALA A 208 10.56 16.79 -10.09
CA ALA A 208 9.16 17.07 -10.38
C ALA A 208 8.60 18.15 -9.43
N LEU A 209 8.93 18.11 -8.14
CA LEU A 209 8.57 19.19 -7.21
C LEU A 209 9.12 20.53 -7.68
N PHE A 210 10.42 20.59 -8.00
CA PHE A 210 11.05 21.82 -8.49
C PHE A 210 10.38 22.32 -9.79
N ALA A 211 10.14 21.42 -10.74
CA ALA A 211 9.54 21.77 -12.04
C ALA A 211 8.09 22.30 -11.92
N PHE A 212 7.32 21.86 -10.92
CA PHE A 212 5.92 22.27 -10.75
C PHE A 212 5.68 23.35 -9.70
N ALA A 213 6.50 23.39 -8.65
CA ALA A 213 6.34 24.30 -7.52
C ALA A 213 7.41 25.40 -7.46
N GLY A 214 8.54 25.23 -8.17
CA GLY A 214 9.67 26.15 -8.10
C GLY A 214 10.43 26.11 -6.76
N VAL A 215 10.24 25.04 -5.97
CA VAL A 215 10.79 24.92 -4.61
C VAL A 215 11.84 23.80 -4.57
N GLY A 216 13.01 24.07 -3.98
CA GLY A 216 14.02 23.05 -3.66
C GLY A 216 15.21 22.92 -4.64
N GLY A 217 15.72 24.05 -5.14
CA GLY A 217 17.01 24.11 -5.87
C GLY A 217 18.21 23.92 -4.94
#